data_AF-A0A1G7LLL0-F1
#
_entry.id   AF-A0A1G7LLL0-F1
#
_cell.length_a   1.000
_cell.length_b   1.000
_cell.length_c   1.000
_cell.angle_alpha   90.00
_cell.angle_beta   90.00
_cell.angle_gamma   90.00
#
_symmetry.space_group_name_H-M   'P 1'
#
loop_
_entity.id
_entity.type
_entity.pdbx_description
1 polymer ?
#
loop_
_entity_poly.entity_id
_entity_poly.type
_entity_poly.pdbx_seq_one_letter_code
_entity_poly.pdbx_strand_id
1 'polypeptide(L)'
;MPDQPRSQDPRRSVPRTDALLAEPPVRAAEQRLGRALVKSAVTGVQDRIRAGELTPDDALTAVLDALPPTASSLRPVLNATGVLVHTNLGRAPLSPAAVEAIIAAAGTTDVEIDLATGRRGPRGEAAIGALLDAVPAAEAAIVVNNCAAALSLVATAFGQGRELVLARGELVEIGDGFRIPELLESTGARLREVGTTNRVTAEDYRRALGPDTGAVLKVHPSNFVVRGFTRAVEVDELAGALAGTGVPLVADVGSGLIRAHPLLPEEPDLQSTLAMGADLVLSSGDKLLGGPQAGLVLGRADLVQRLRRHPLYRALRVDKTTLAALEATLRGPLPPVQQMLAAEPSGLRARADAVAGRLTAAGIDAHVVDAPARVGGGGAPEHPLAGVAISLPAGFAEPLRRGARPVVGYLEDGRTLLNMRSLAPADDDALADAVLEVGRRWT
;
A
#
# COMPACT_ATOMS: atom_id res chain seq x y z
N MET A 1 -4.91 -48.77 -54.02
CA MET A 1 -4.94 -48.10 -52.71
C MET A 1 -3.63 -47.34 -52.55
N PRO A 2 -3.62 -46.00 -52.61
CA PRO A 2 -2.45 -45.24 -52.20
C PRO A 2 -2.45 -45.08 -50.68
N ASP A 3 -1.25 -45.13 -50.10
CA ASP A 3 -0.94 -44.92 -48.68
C ASP A 3 -1.68 -43.73 -48.08
N GLN A 4 -2.45 -43.97 -47.02
CA GLN A 4 -2.85 -42.91 -46.11
C GLN A 4 -1.61 -42.46 -45.32
N PRO A 5 -1.29 -41.16 -45.25
CA PRO A 5 -0.21 -40.69 -44.41
C PRO A 5 -0.53 -41.05 -42.96
N ARG A 6 0.41 -41.74 -42.30
CA ARG A 6 0.38 -42.00 -40.86
C ARG A 6 0.15 -40.66 -40.15
N SER A 7 -1.05 -40.47 -39.60
CA SER A 7 -1.31 -39.43 -38.61
C SER A 7 -0.26 -39.55 -37.50
N GLN A 8 0.75 -38.68 -37.52
CA GLN A 8 1.76 -38.63 -36.47
C GLN A 8 1.05 -38.22 -35.18
N ASP A 9 0.87 -39.17 -34.26
CA ASP A 9 0.32 -38.88 -32.94
C ASP A 9 1.22 -37.82 -32.25
N PRO A 10 0.74 -36.58 -32.03
CA PRO A 10 1.53 -35.51 -31.42
C PRO A 10 2.12 -35.91 -30.07
N ARG A 11 1.46 -36.87 -29.38
CA ARG A 11 1.90 -37.44 -28.11
C ARG A 11 3.25 -38.16 -28.19
N ARG A 12 3.65 -38.67 -29.37
CA ARG A 12 4.96 -39.32 -29.56
C ARG A 12 6.11 -38.34 -29.74
N SER A 13 5.81 -37.08 -30.03
CA SER A 13 6.79 -36.03 -30.28
C SER A 13 6.98 -35.08 -29.08
N VAL A 14 6.24 -35.28 -27.98
CA VAL A 14 6.38 -34.47 -26.76
C VAL A 14 7.79 -34.63 -26.17
N PRO A 15 8.57 -33.55 -26.01
CA PRO A 15 9.91 -33.63 -25.45
C PRO A 15 9.88 -34.21 -24.03
N ARG A 16 10.85 -35.08 -23.70
CA ARG A 16 10.96 -35.66 -22.36
C ARG A 16 11.25 -34.56 -21.33
N THR A 17 10.70 -34.69 -20.13
CA THR A 17 10.91 -33.72 -19.03
C THR A 17 12.40 -33.52 -18.75
N ASP A 18 13.18 -34.61 -18.70
CA ASP A 18 14.63 -34.53 -18.46
C ASP A 18 15.39 -33.83 -19.59
N ALA A 19 14.88 -33.89 -20.84
CA ALA A 19 15.48 -33.17 -21.96
C ALA A 19 15.25 -31.66 -21.81
N LEU A 20 14.00 -31.25 -21.53
CA LEU A 20 13.67 -29.84 -21.28
C LEU A 20 14.37 -29.27 -20.04
N LEU A 21 14.48 -30.05 -18.95
CA LEU A 21 15.21 -29.63 -17.74
C LEU A 21 16.73 -29.55 -17.96
N ALA A 22 17.28 -30.29 -18.92
CA ALA A 22 18.70 -30.24 -19.24
C ALA A 22 19.08 -28.98 -20.03
N GLU A 23 18.12 -28.32 -20.68
CA GLU A 23 18.34 -27.10 -21.46
C GLU A 23 18.95 -25.99 -20.59
N PRO A 24 20.05 -25.33 -21.04
CA PRO A 24 20.73 -24.30 -20.26
C PRO A 24 19.82 -23.20 -19.67
N PRO A 25 18.87 -22.58 -20.43
CA PRO A 25 18.02 -21.53 -19.86
C PRO A 25 17.02 -22.07 -18.82
N VAL A 26 16.57 -23.32 -18.95
CA VAL A 26 15.67 -23.98 -17.99
C VAL A 26 16.43 -24.35 -16.71
N ARG A 27 17.66 -24.84 -16.85
CA ARG A 27 18.55 -25.12 -15.71
C ARG A 27 18.90 -23.84 -14.93
N ALA A 28 19.16 -22.73 -15.61
CA ALA A 28 19.37 -21.44 -14.96
C ALA A 28 18.12 -20.99 -14.18
N ALA A 29 16.93 -21.20 -14.75
CA ALA A 29 15.68 -20.94 -14.04
C ALA A 29 15.50 -21.86 -12.83
N GLU A 30 15.92 -23.13 -12.89
CA GLU A 30 15.85 -24.07 -11.76
C GLU A 30 16.69 -23.59 -10.58
N GLN A 31 17.87 -23.01 -10.82
CA GLN A 31 18.71 -22.43 -9.75
C GLN A 31 18.04 -21.23 -9.07
N ARG A 32 17.27 -20.43 -9.83
CA ARG A 32 16.62 -19.21 -9.34
C ARG A 32 15.25 -19.46 -8.70
N LEU A 33 14.44 -20.33 -9.29
CA LEU A 33 13.04 -20.57 -8.93
C LEU A 33 12.82 -21.86 -8.14
N GLY A 34 13.78 -22.78 -8.19
CA GLY A 34 13.66 -24.12 -7.63
C GLY A 34 13.01 -25.11 -8.59
N ARG A 35 13.43 -26.37 -8.46
CA ARG A 35 13.06 -27.47 -9.36
C ARG A 35 11.56 -27.72 -9.46
N ALA A 36 10.82 -27.58 -8.36
CA ALA A 36 9.38 -27.88 -8.34
C ALA A 36 8.59 -26.95 -9.26
N LEU A 37 8.86 -25.64 -9.22
CA LEU A 37 8.21 -24.65 -10.08
C LEU A 37 8.54 -24.87 -11.55
N VAL A 38 9.82 -25.10 -11.86
CA VAL A 38 10.26 -25.35 -13.23
C VAL A 38 9.64 -26.64 -13.79
N LYS A 39 9.63 -27.72 -13.00
CA LYS A 39 9.00 -28.98 -13.41
C LYS A 39 7.49 -28.83 -13.63
N SER A 40 6.81 -28.02 -12.82
CA SER A 40 5.39 -27.71 -13.01
C SER A 40 5.14 -27.01 -14.35
N ALA A 41 5.95 -25.99 -14.68
CA ALA A 41 5.88 -25.29 -15.96
C ALA A 41 6.13 -26.24 -17.15
N VAL A 42 7.17 -27.09 -17.06
CA VAL A 42 7.44 -28.12 -18.07
C VAL A 42 6.26 -29.07 -18.24
N THR A 43 5.65 -29.54 -17.15
CA THR A 43 4.51 -30.45 -17.20
C THR A 43 3.31 -29.77 -17.86
N GLY A 44 3.00 -28.54 -17.49
CA GLY A 44 1.91 -27.77 -18.10
C GLY A 44 2.09 -27.55 -19.61
N VAL A 45 3.32 -27.28 -20.07
CA VAL A 45 3.62 -27.17 -21.51
C VAL A 45 3.48 -28.52 -22.22
N GLN A 46 3.98 -29.60 -21.61
CA GLN A 46 3.79 -30.96 -22.16
C GLN A 46 2.31 -31.33 -22.30
N ASP A 47 1.46 -30.94 -21.34
CA ASP A 47 0.02 -31.16 -21.41
C ASP A 47 -0.65 -30.38 -22.55
N ARG A 48 -0.25 -29.13 -22.77
CA ARG A 48 -0.72 -28.34 -23.93
C ARG A 48 -0.32 -28.96 -25.27
N ILE A 49 0.87 -29.54 -25.38
CA ILE A 49 1.30 -30.26 -26.58
C ILE A 49 0.48 -31.54 -26.77
N ARG A 50 0.21 -32.29 -25.69
CA ARG A 50 -0.66 -33.48 -25.72
C ARG A 50 -2.09 -33.15 -26.16
N ALA A 51 -2.58 -31.96 -25.80
CA ALA A 51 -3.88 -31.42 -26.21
C ALA A 51 -3.91 -30.86 -27.64
N GLY A 52 -2.75 -30.74 -28.31
CA GLY A 52 -2.64 -30.16 -29.66
C GLY A 52 -2.69 -28.63 -29.70
N GLU A 53 -2.56 -27.96 -28.54
CA GLU A 53 -2.59 -26.49 -28.42
C GLU A 53 -1.22 -25.83 -28.69
N LEU A 54 -0.15 -26.62 -28.70
CA LEU A 54 1.22 -26.16 -28.90
C LEU A 54 2.01 -27.23 -29.68
N THR A 55 2.92 -26.81 -30.56
CA THR A 55 3.80 -27.74 -31.26
C THR A 55 4.99 -28.16 -30.37
N PRO A 56 5.54 -29.37 -30.53
CA PRO A 56 6.75 -29.80 -29.83
C PRO A 56 7.96 -28.89 -30.01
N ASP A 57 8.09 -28.25 -31.17
CA ASP A 57 9.23 -27.38 -31.49
C ASP A 57 9.19 -26.08 -30.68
N ASP A 58 7.98 -25.63 -30.28
CA ASP A 58 7.78 -24.45 -29.44
C ASP A 58 7.93 -24.74 -27.93
N ALA A 59 8.17 -26.00 -27.54
CA ALA A 59 8.15 -26.42 -26.14
C ALA A 59 9.12 -25.62 -25.26
N LEU A 60 10.35 -25.40 -25.71
CA LEU A 60 11.36 -24.68 -24.93
C LEU A 60 10.93 -23.23 -24.68
N THR A 61 10.55 -22.52 -25.74
CA THR A 61 10.06 -21.14 -25.66
C THR A 61 8.85 -21.04 -24.73
N ALA A 62 7.87 -21.93 -24.91
CA ALA A 62 6.67 -21.95 -24.08
C ALA A 62 6.96 -22.27 -22.60
N VAL A 63 7.98 -23.08 -22.30
CA VAL A 63 8.41 -23.30 -20.91
C VAL A 63 8.97 -22.01 -20.34
N LEU A 64 9.88 -21.35 -21.07
CA LEU A 64 10.50 -20.11 -20.60
C LEU A 64 9.46 -18.99 -20.39
N ASP A 65 8.48 -18.88 -21.28
CA ASP A 65 7.38 -17.92 -21.19
C ASP A 65 6.42 -18.23 -20.02
N ALA A 66 6.28 -19.50 -19.65
CA ALA A 66 5.43 -19.92 -18.53
C ALA A 66 6.10 -19.76 -17.15
N LEU A 67 7.42 -19.50 -17.11
CA LEU A 67 8.14 -19.36 -15.84
C LEU A 67 7.90 -17.99 -15.20
N PRO A 68 7.61 -17.93 -13.90
CA PRO A 68 7.43 -16.66 -13.22
C PRO A 68 8.76 -15.90 -13.06
N PRO A 69 8.71 -14.56 -12.96
CA PRO A 69 9.90 -13.74 -12.74
C PRO A 69 10.52 -13.96 -11.35
N THR A 70 9.74 -14.42 -10.37
CA THR A 70 10.20 -14.75 -9.01
C THR A 70 9.60 -16.08 -8.56
N ALA A 71 10.12 -16.66 -7.49
CA ALA A 71 9.54 -17.85 -6.86
C ALA A 71 8.27 -17.53 -6.03
N SER A 72 7.61 -16.40 -6.32
CA SER A 72 6.36 -15.95 -5.70
C SER A 72 5.22 -15.97 -6.71
N SER A 73 4.00 -16.22 -6.23
CA SER A 73 2.78 -16.13 -7.03
C SER A 73 2.34 -14.69 -7.31
N LEU A 74 2.83 -13.73 -6.52
CA LEU A 74 2.53 -12.31 -6.73
C LEU A 74 3.23 -11.81 -7.99
N ARG A 75 2.47 -11.10 -8.84
CA ARG A 75 2.96 -10.54 -10.10
C ARG A 75 2.97 -9.01 -10.01
N PRO A 76 3.99 -8.34 -10.57
CA PRO A 76 3.94 -6.90 -10.78
C PRO A 76 2.73 -6.51 -11.63
N VAL A 77 2.08 -5.41 -11.29
CA VAL A 77 0.90 -4.88 -11.98
C VAL A 77 1.14 -3.41 -12.29
N LEU A 78 0.86 -2.99 -13.53
CA LEU A 78 0.81 -1.58 -13.87
C LEU A 78 -0.50 -0.98 -13.35
N ASN A 79 -0.39 -0.10 -12.36
CA ASN A 79 -1.53 0.59 -11.77
C ASN A 79 -1.93 1.79 -12.64
N ALA A 80 -2.91 1.60 -13.51
CA ALA A 80 -3.51 2.64 -14.33
C ALA A 80 -4.94 2.98 -13.86
N THR A 81 -5.23 2.82 -12.57
CA THR A 81 -6.57 3.07 -12.00
C THR A 81 -6.81 4.53 -11.64
N GLY A 82 -5.75 5.33 -11.48
CA GLY A 82 -5.84 6.67 -10.93
C GLY A 82 -5.96 6.69 -9.41
N VAL A 83 -5.89 5.52 -8.75
CA VAL A 83 -5.84 5.38 -7.30
C VAL A 83 -4.38 5.25 -6.87
N LEU A 84 -3.84 6.27 -6.20
CA LEU A 84 -2.42 6.35 -5.84
C LEU A 84 -2.02 5.26 -4.82
N VAL A 85 -2.82 5.10 -3.77
CA VAL A 85 -2.64 4.11 -2.69
C VAL A 85 -3.72 3.04 -2.85
N HIS A 86 -3.52 2.10 -3.78
CA HIS A 86 -4.53 1.09 -4.09
C HIS A 86 -4.38 -0.12 -3.15
N THR A 87 -5.36 -0.34 -2.25
CA THR A 87 -5.30 -1.43 -1.24
C THR A 87 -5.07 -2.81 -1.86
N ASN A 88 -5.82 -3.16 -2.91
CA ASN A 88 -5.70 -4.49 -3.55
C ASN A 88 -4.40 -4.68 -4.36
N LEU A 89 -3.68 -3.60 -4.67
CA LEU A 89 -2.40 -3.65 -5.41
C LEU A 89 -1.20 -3.44 -4.50
N GLY A 90 -1.38 -3.50 -3.17
CA GLY A 90 -0.29 -3.41 -2.21
C GLY A 90 0.01 -2.00 -1.69
N ARG A 91 -0.92 -1.06 -1.83
CA ARG A 91 -0.81 0.33 -1.34
C ARG A 91 0.37 1.10 -1.97
N ALA A 92 1.26 1.67 -1.15
CA ALA A 92 2.35 2.52 -1.61
C ALA A 92 3.48 1.72 -2.29
N PRO A 93 3.79 1.99 -3.57
CA PRO A 93 5.02 1.48 -4.18
C PRO A 93 6.25 2.15 -3.54
N LEU A 94 7.30 1.36 -3.32
CA LEU A 94 8.55 1.84 -2.72
C LEU A 94 9.46 2.52 -3.76
N SER A 95 10.22 3.51 -3.32
CA SER A 95 11.27 4.14 -4.14
C SER A 95 12.43 3.16 -4.41
N PRO A 96 13.23 3.37 -5.47
CA PRO A 96 14.44 2.57 -5.69
C PRO A 96 15.37 2.55 -4.47
N ALA A 97 15.55 3.69 -3.79
CA ALA A 97 16.35 3.78 -2.56
C ALA A 97 15.81 2.89 -1.43
N ALA A 98 14.49 2.84 -1.24
CA ALA A 98 13.88 1.97 -0.24
C ALA A 98 14.00 0.48 -0.62
N VAL A 99 13.91 0.14 -1.91
CA VAL A 99 14.13 -1.23 -2.40
C VAL A 99 15.59 -1.66 -2.19
N GLU A 100 16.56 -0.80 -2.51
CA GLU A 100 17.99 -1.06 -2.25
C GLU A 100 18.25 -1.30 -0.77
N ALA A 101 17.65 -0.50 0.11
CA ALA A 101 17.73 -0.69 1.55
C ALA A 101 17.15 -2.03 2.02
N ILE A 102 16.03 -2.49 1.44
CA ILE A 102 15.48 -3.82 1.69
C ILE A 102 16.44 -4.92 1.25
N ILE A 103 17.01 -4.80 0.05
CA ILE A 103 17.94 -5.79 -0.50
C ILE A 103 19.17 -5.91 0.41
N ALA A 104 19.74 -4.79 0.86
CA ALA A 104 20.82 -4.79 1.84
C ALA A 104 20.38 -5.44 3.17
N ALA A 105 19.19 -5.10 3.65
CA ALA A 105 18.61 -5.65 4.87
C ALA A 105 18.22 -7.13 4.77
N ALA A 106 18.14 -7.72 3.57
CA ALA A 106 17.86 -9.15 3.41
C ALA A 106 18.98 -10.00 4.03
N GLY A 107 20.24 -9.54 3.95
CA GLY A 107 21.40 -10.13 4.61
C GLY A 107 21.49 -9.83 6.12
N THR A 108 22.63 -10.09 6.73
CA THR A 108 22.88 -9.71 8.13
C THR A 108 23.15 -8.21 8.23
N THR A 109 22.41 -7.51 9.09
CA THR A 109 22.58 -6.07 9.34
C THR A 109 22.65 -5.77 10.83
N ASP A 110 23.16 -4.58 11.14
CA ASP A 110 23.42 -4.03 12.46
C ASP A 110 22.17 -3.53 13.20
N VAL A 111 21.02 -4.16 12.94
CA VAL A 111 19.69 -3.70 13.38
C VAL A 111 19.54 -3.47 14.90
N GLU A 112 20.34 -4.15 15.72
CA GLU A 112 20.35 -4.05 17.21
C GLU A 112 21.78 -4.15 17.78
N ILE A 113 22.81 -3.85 16.99
CA ILE A 113 24.20 -3.88 17.46
C ILE A 113 24.88 -2.56 17.13
N ASP A 114 25.55 -1.98 18.11
CA ASP A 114 26.45 -0.86 17.90
C ASP A 114 27.78 -1.42 17.39
N LEU A 115 28.13 -1.08 16.15
CA LEU A 115 29.36 -1.56 15.51
C LEU A 115 30.64 -0.96 16.13
N ALA A 116 30.56 0.20 16.77
CA ALA A 116 31.71 0.81 17.45
C ALA A 116 32.04 0.09 18.76
N THR A 117 31.03 -0.37 19.50
CA THR A 117 31.22 -1.04 20.80
C THR A 117 31.06 -2.56 20.76
N GLY A 118 30.47 -3.11 19.70
CA GLY A 118 30.12 -4.53 19.57
C GLY A 118 28.99 -4.97 20.52
N ARG A 119 28.29 -4.04 21.17
CA ARG A 119 27.25 -4.32 22.18
C ARG A 119 25.86 -4.17 21.59
N ARG A 120 24.88 -4.78 22.26
CA ARG A 120 23.48 -4.66 21.88
C ARG A 120 23.00 -3.21 22.06
N GLY A 121 22.45 -2.63 20.99
CA GLY A 121 21.87 -1.30 20.95
C GLY A 121 20.34 -1.31 20.80
N PRO A 122 19.71 -0.12 20.79
CA PRO A 122 18.30 0.03 20.45
C PRO A 122 18.00 -0.45 19.03
N ARG A 123 16.87 -1.14 18.84
CA ARG A 123 16.43 -1.56 17.50
C ARG A 123 16.01 -0.36 16.66
N GLY A 124 16.57 -0.24 15.45
CA GLY A 124 16.09 0.69 14.42
C GLY A 124 16.25 2.16 14.77
N GLU A 125 17.29 2.52 15.52
CA GLU A 125 17.54 3.88 15.99
C GLU A 125 17.58 4.91 14.86
N ALA A 126 18.20 4.59 13.73
CA ALA A 126 18.28 5.49 12.57
C ALA A 126 16.91 5.77 11.92
N ALA A 127 16.06 4.74 11.77
CA ALA A 127 14.68 4.91 11.28
C ALA A 127 13.84 5.77 12.24
N ILE A 128 14.00 5.58 13.56
CA ILE A 128 13.34 6.41 14.57
C ILE A 128 13.84 7.85 14.51
N GLY A 129 15.16 8.07 14.36
CA GLY A 129 15.73 9.40 14.16
C GLY A 129 15.16 10.09 12.93
N ALA A 130 15.08 9.38 11.80
CA ALA A 130 14.51 9.92 10.56
C ALA A 130 13.03 10.33 10.73
N LEU A 131 12.24 9.60 11.52
CA LEU A 131 10.86 9.97 11.84
C LEU A 131 10.78 11.24 12.68
N LEU A 132 11.65 11.38 13.69
CA LEU A 132 11.70 12.57 14.55
C LEU A 132 12.18 13.81 13.79
N ASP A 133 13.13 13.64 12.88
CA ASP A 133 13.56 14.71 11.97
C ASP A 133 12.39 15.16 11.06
N ALA A 134 11.58 14.21 10.58
CA ALA A 134 10.42 14.50 9.74
C ALA A 134 9.26 15.15 10.51
N VAL A 135 9.08 14.81 11.79
CA VAL A 135 8.02 15.31 12.69
C VAL A 135 8.63 15.95 13.96
N PRO A 136 9.20 17.17 13.87
CA PRO A 136 9.84 17.84 15.01
C PRO A 136 8.94 18.17 16.20
N ALA A 137 7.60 18.14 16.03
CA ALA A 137 6.68 18.29 17.16
C ALA A 137 6.67 17.06 18.10
N ALA A 138 7.23 15.93 17.68
CA ALA A 138 7.33 14.73 18.50
C ALA A 138 8.59 14.74 19.38
N GLU A 139 8.43 14.40 20.65
CA GLU A 139 9.57 14.22 21.57
C GLU A 139 10.19 12.83 21.45
N ALA A 140 9.37 11.84 21.10
CA ALA A 140 9.80 10.45 20.89
C ALA A 140 8.90 9.73 19.89
N ALA A 141 9.40 8.61 19.37
CA ALA A 141 8.65 7.74 18.48
C ALA A 141 8.95 6.24 18.69
N ILE A 142 7.99 5.39 18.32
CA ILE A 142 8.18 3.96 18.10
C ILE A 142 7.50 3.54 16.80
N VAL A 143 7.97 2.42 16.24
CA VAL A 143 7.40 1.80 15.04
C VAL A 143 6.99 0.37 15.36
N VAL A 144 5.75 0.04 15.02
CA VAL A 144 5.14 -1.29 15.15
C VAL A 144 4.69 -1.80 13.78
N ASN A 145 4.15 -3.01 13.73
CA ASN A 145 3.80 -3.72 12.49
C ASN A 145 2.89 -2.91 11.52
N ASN A 146 1.82 -2.30 12.03
CA ASN A 146 0.87 -1.48 11.26
C ASN A 146 0.07 -0.56 12.19
N CYS A 147 -0.74 0.36 11.63
CA CYS A 147 -1.53 1.30 12.46
C CYS A 147 -2.53 0.59 13.39
N ALA A 148 -3.10 -0.55 12.98
CA ALA A 148 -3.96 -1.35 13.85
C ALA A 148 -3.19 -1.90 15.08
N ALA A 149 -1.94 -2.31 14.90
CA ALA A 149 -1.06 -2.69 16.00
C ALA A 149 -0.74 -1.49 16.91
N ALA A 150 -0.52 -0.30 16.33
CA ALA A 150 -0.31 0.93 17.11
C ALA A 150 -1.52 1.23 17.99
N LEU A 151 -2.72 1.20 17.40
CA LEU A 151 -3.98 1.41 18.10
C LEU A 151 -4.23 0.34 19.17
N SER A 152 -3.94 -0.93 18.89
CA SER A 152 -4.03 -2.02 19.87
C SER A 152 -3.09 -1.81 21.06
N LEU A 153 -1.86 -1.36 20.79
CA LEU A 153 -0.87 -1.11 21.84
C LEU A 153 -1.29 0.05 22.74
N VAL A 154 -1.80 1.12 22.16
CA VAL A 154 -2.39 2.27 22.87
C VAL A 154 -3.59 1.82 23.71
N ALA A 155 -4.53 1.11 23.10
CA ALA A 155 -5.74 0.64 23.76
C ALA A 155 -5.43 -0.31 24.92
N THR A 156 -4.43 -1.18 24.77
CA THR A 156 -3.98 -2.04 25.87
C THR A 156 -3.31 -1.21 26.97
N ALA A 157 -2.35 -0.35 26.62
CA ALA A 157 -1.55 0.36 27.59
C ALA A 157 -2.31 1.41 28.41
N PHE A 158 -3.35 2.01 27.82
CA PHE A 158 -4.14 3.07 28.44
C PHE A 158 -5.57 2.65 28.78
N GLY A 159 -6.17 1.76 27.99
CA GLY A 159 -7.57 1.38 28.06
C GLY A 159 -7.84 0.06 28.76
N GLN A 160 -6.87 -0.84 28.98
CA GLN A 160 -7.16 -2.13 29.61
C GLN A 160 -7.75 -1.95 31.02
N GLY A 161 -8.98 -2.41 31.23
CA GLY A 161 -9.73 -2.21 32.48
C GLY A 161 -10.22 -0.77 32.72
N ARG A 162 -10.03 0.14 31.76
CA ARG A 162 -10.36 1.57 31.78
C ARG A 162 -11.25 1.95 30.60
N GLU A 163 -11.70 3.20 30.58
CA GLU A 163 -12.52 3.74 29.49
C GLU A 163 -11.67 4.44 28.42
N LEU A 164 -11.94 4.16 27.15
CA LEU A 164 -11.47 4.94 26.01
C LEU A 164 -12.64 5.81 25.52
N VAL A 165 -12.49 7.13 25.62
CA VAL A 165 -13.54 8.08 25.23
C VAL A 165 -13.34 8.49 23.78
N LEU A 166 -14.37 8.35 22.94
CA LEU A 166 -14.32 8.65 21.51
C LEU A 166 -15.69 9.02 20.95
N ALA A 167 -15.74 9.78 19.86
CA ALA A 167 -17.00 10.18 19.24
C ALA A 167 -17.67 9.01 18.51
N ARG A 168 -19.01 8.93 18.57
CA ARG A 168 -19.79 7.91 17.83
C ARG A 168 -19.54 7.95 16.32
N GLY A 169 -19.36 9.15 15.75
CA GLY A 169 -19.06 9.33 14.33
C GLY A 169 -17.69 8.82 13.89
N GLU A 170 -16.83 8.42 14.83
CA GLU A 170 -15.45 7.98 14.59
C GLU A 170 -15.27 6.46 14.76
N LEU A 171 -16.36 5.73 14.99
CA LEU A 171 -16.37 4.27 15.02
C LEU A 171 -16.40 3.72 13.60
N VAL A 172 -15.21 3.56 13.03
CA VAL A 172 -15.04 3.24 11.60
C VAL A 172 -14.80 1.75 11.35
N GLU A 173 -15.35 1.28 10.23
CA GLU A 173 -14.96 0.04 9.58
C GLU A 173 -14.05 0.38 8.39
N ILE A 174 -12.88 -0.26 8.31
CA ILE A 174 -11.86 0.01 7.29
C ILE A 174 -11.53 -1.30 6.55
N GLY A 175 -11.41 -1.24 5.23
CA GLY A 175 -11.00 -2.40 4.43
C GLY A 175 -12.05 -3.51 4.42
N ASP A 176 -11.60 -4.76 4.52
CA ASP A 176 -12.41 -5.98 4.40
C ASP A 176 -12.96 -6.43 5.77
N GLY A 177 -13.80 -5.58 6.39
CA GLY A 177 -14.48 -5.90 7.67
C GLY A 177 -13.68 -5.61 8.95
N PHE A 178 -12.55 -4.90 8.88
CA PHE A 178 -11.82 -4.52 10.09
C PHE A 178 -12.54 -3.37 10.81
N ARG A 179 -13.02 -3.64 12.02
CA ARG A 179 -13.76 -2.68 12.84
C ARG A 179 -12.91 -2.22 14.00
N ILE A 180 -12.66 -0.90 14.06
CA ILE A 180 -11.91 -0.29 15.18
C ILE A 180 -12.56 -0.63 16.53
N PRO A 181 -13.89 -0.55 16.72
CA PRO A 181 -14.50 -0.84 18.02
C PRO A 181 -14.19 -2.27 18.51
N GLU A 182 -14.37 -3.26 17.65
CA GLU A 182 -14.11 -4.67 17.97
C GLU A 182 -12.63 -4.90 18.32
N LEU A 183 -11.71 -4.23 17.62
CA LEU A 183 -10.29 -4.27 17.96
C LEU A 183 -10.04 -3.70 19.36
N LEU A 184 -10.54 -2.50 19.65
CA LEU A 184 -10.32 -1.82 20.92
C LEU A 184 -10.90 -2.62 22.10
N GLU A 185 -12.10 -3.16 21.95
CA GLU A 185 -12.75 -3.99 22.98
C GLU A 185 -11.99 -5.30 23.22
N SER A 186 -11.40 -5.89 22.17
CA SER A 186 -10.58 -7.10 22.29
C SER A 186 -9.33 -6.93 23.17
N THR A 187 -8.87 -5.69 23.38
CA THR A 187 -7.74 -5.40 24.29
C THR A 187 -8.18 -5.28 25.76
N GLY A 188 -9.46 -5.50 26.07
CA GLY A 188 -10.04 -5.32 27.40
C GLY A 188 -10.33 -3.85 27.74
N ALA A 189 -10.38 -2.97 26.74
CA ALA A 189 -10.83 -1.60 26.92
C ALA A 189 -12.36 -1.49 26.91
N ARG A 190 -12.90 -0.55 27.68
CA ARG A 190 -14.32 -0.18 27.61
C ARG A 190 -14.48 1.05 26.74
N LEU A 191 -15.31 0.99 25.71
CA LEU A 191 -15.59 2.16 24.89
C LEU A 191 -16.62 3.07 25.57
N ARG A 192 -16.25 4.34 25.75
CA ARG A 192 -17.13 5.39 26.25
C ARG A 192 -17.44 6.33 25.10
N GLU A 193 -18.46 5.97 24.33
CA GLU A 193 -18.90 6.74 23.18
C GLU A 193 -19.57 8.07 23.57
N VAL A 194 -19.23 9.15 22.86
CA VAL A 194 -19.79 10.49 23.08
C VAL A 194 -20.41 11.09 21.82
N GLY A 195 -21.33 12.03 22.00
CA GLY A 195 -22.05 12.69 20.92
C GLY A 195 -22.97 11.75 20.13
N THR A 196 -23.15 12.08 18.86
CA THR A 196 -23.97 11.37 17.87
C THR A 196 -23.13 11.11 16.62
N THR A 197 -23.66 10.33 15.66
CA THR A 197 -22.95 10.02 14.41
C THR A 197 -22.50 11.26 13.65
N ASN A 198 -23.37 12.26 13.55
CA ASN A 198 -23.11 13.47 12.76
C ASN A 198 -22.54 14.63 13.60
N ARG A 199 -22.77 14.66 14.92
CA ARG A 199 -22.40 15.81 15.77
C ARG A 199 -21.82 15.38 17.11
N VAL A 200 -20.71 15.99 17.47
CA VAL A 200 -20.08 15.91 18.79
C VAL A 200 -19.59 17.29 19.24
N THR A 201 -19.56 17.52 20.55
CA THR A 201 -19.06 18.75 21.19
C THR A 201 -17.99 18.49 22.23
N ALA A 202 -17.13 19.47 22.51
CA ALA A 202 -16.14 19.35 23.58
C ALA A 202 -16.78 19.11 24.97
N GLU A 203 -18.01 19.60 25.18
CA GLU A 203 -18.80 19.28 26.38
C GLU A 203 -19.14 17.80 26.47
N ASP A 204 -19.46 17.14 25.35
CA ASP A 204 -19.73 15.70 25.34
C ASP A 204 -18.54 14.89 25.84
N TYR A 205 -17.32 15.27 25.42
CA TYR A 205 -16.09 14.68 25.93
C TYR A 205 -15.90 14.97 27.42
N ARG A 206 -15.98 16.24 27.84
CA ARG A 206 -15.76 16.63 29.25
C ARG A 206 -16.69 15.91 30.23
N ARG A 207 -17.96 15.76 29.88
CA ARG A 207 -18.95 15.03 30.71
C ARG A 207 -18.69 13.53 30.80
N ALA A 208 -17.96 12.97 29.85
CA ALA A 208 -17.62 11.55 29.82
C ALA A 208 -16.35 11.22 30.61
N LEU A 209 -15.56 12.22 30.99
CA LEU A 209 -14.34 12.00 31.76
C LEU A 209 -14.68 11.61 33.21
N GLY A 210 -13.93 10.65 33.74
CA GLY A 210 -14.02 10.21 35.12
C GLY A 210 -12.75 9.50 35.58
N PRO A 211 -12.74 8.96 36.82
CA PRO A 211 -11.58 8.27 37.38
C PRO A 211 -11.10 7.08 36.51
N ASP A 212 -12.04 6.43 35.85
CA ASP A 212 -11.79 5.26 34.99
C ASP A 212 -11.31 5.62 33.59
N THR A 213 -11.26 6.91 33.20
CA THR A 213 -10.86 7.31 31.85
C THR A 213 -9.36 7.08 31.61
N GLY A 214 -9.08 6.16 30.70
CA GLY A 214 -7.73 5.76 30.28
C GLY A 214 -7.08 6.73 29.30
N ALA A 215 -7.84 7.09 28.27
CA ALA A 215 -7.43 8.02 27.21
C ALA A 215 -8.66 8.55 26.46
N VAL A 216 -8.47 9.66 25.76
CA VAL A 216 -9.40 10.14 24.73
C VAL A 216 -8.81 9.81 23.37
N LEU A 217 -9.60 9.16 22.51
CA LEU A 217 -9.23 8.87 21.13
C LEU A 217 -9.95 9.82 20.19
N LYS A 218 -9.18 10.41 19.26
CA LYS A 218 -9.69 11.10 18.07
C LYS A 218 -9.29 10.29 16.86
N VAL A 219 -10.25 9.73 16.12
CA VAL A 219 -9.95 8.91 14.93
C VAL A 219 -10.38 9.66 13.67
N HIS A 220 -9.49 9.74 12.68
CA HIS A 220 -9.79 10.31 11.37
C HIS A 220 -10.64 9.33 10.54
N PRO A 221 -11.84 9.72 10.08
CA PRO A 221 -12.64 8.90 9.15
C PRO A 221 -12.02 8.92 7.75
N SER A 222 -10.96 8.13 7.58
CA SER A 222 -10.09 8.21 6.39
C SER A 222 -10.65 7.56 5.12
N ASN A 223 -11.77 6.84 5.21
CA ASN A 223 -12.37 6.08 4.10
C ASN A 223 -13.83 6.43 3.79
N PHE A 224 -14.43 7.37 4.51
CA PHE A 224 -15.78 7.89 4.21
C PHE A 224 -15.93 9.32 4.72
N VAL A 225 -16.98 10.02 4.27
CA VAL A 225 -17.34 11.34 4.80
C VAL A 225 -18.82 11.37 5.19
N VAL A 226 -19.15 12.15 6.21
CA VAL A 226 -20.54 12.45 6.57
C VAL A 226 -20.86 13.87 6.10
N ARG A 227 -21.88 14.01 5.25
CA ARG A 227 -22.32 15.31 4.69
C ARG A 227 -23.65 15.75 5.30
N GLY A 228 -23.90 17.06 5.31
CA GLY A 228 -25.13 17.67 5.84
C GLY A 228 -24.89 18.41 7.16
N PHE A 229 -25.79 18.25 8.14
CA PHE A 229 -25.66 18.89 9.45
C PHE A 229 -24.66 18.14 10.34
N THR A 230 -23.37 18.40 10.13
CA THR A 230 -22.28 17.75 10.86
C THR A 230 -21.50 18.72 11.75
N ARG A 231 -20.87 18.19 12.81
CA ARG A 231 -19.90 18.91 13.66
C ARG A 231 -18.91 17.90 14.26
N ALA A 232 -17.64 18.09 13.97
CA ALA A 232 -16.53 17.43 14.68
C ALA A 232 -15.95 18.36 15.75
N VAL A 233 -15.15 17.82 16.66
CA VAL A 233 -14.31 18.60 17.57
C VAL A 233 -12.88 18.51 17.06
N GLU A 234 -12.26 19.65 16.80
CA GLU A 234 -10.87 19.71 16.36
C GLU A 234 -9.91 19.34 17.49
N VAL A 235 -8.68 18.99 17.12
CA VAL A 235 -7.67 18.47 18.07
C VAL A 235 -7.28 19.51 19.12
N ASP A 236 -7.19 20.78 18.74
CA ASP A 236 -6.89 21.88 19.65
C ASP A 236 -8.04 22.18 20.62
N GLU A 237 -9.29 22.13 20.17
CA GLU A 237 -10.49 22.23 21.02
C GLU A 237 -10.53 21.06 22.02
N LEU A 238 -10.20 19.84 21.59
CA LEU A 238 -10.08 18.68 22.50
C LEU A 238 -8.92 18.84 23.48
N ALA A 239 -7.73 19.23 23.02
CA ALA A 239 -6.58 19.43 23.89
C ALA A 239 -6.89 20.48 24.98
N GLY A 240 -7.53 21.58 24.61
CA GLY A 240 -8.00 22.59 25.55
C GLY A 240 -9.03 22.06 26.54
N ALA A 241 -9.96 21.20 26.10
CA ALA A 241 -10.96 20.58 26.96
C ALA A 241 -10.37 19.55 27.95
N LEU A 242 -9.23 18.96 27.64
CA LEU A 242 -8.53 17.95 28.45
C LEU A 242 -7.42 18.54 29.32
N ALA A 243 -7.09 19.81 29.14
CA ALA A 243 -6.04 20.49 29.89
C ALA A 243 -6.23 20.34 31.41
N GLY A 244 -5.17 19.92 32.09
CA GLY A 244 -5.16 19.72 33.55
C GLY A 244 -5.85 18.45 34.07
N THR A 245 -6.49 17.65 33.20
CA THR A 245 -7.16 16.40 33.61
C THR A 245 -6.18 15.22 33.80
N GLY A 246 -5.02 15.27 33.14
CA GLY A 246 -4.06 14.17 33.09
C GLY A 246 -4.46 13.00 32.18
N VAL A 247 -5.58 13.11 31.47
CA VAL A 247 -6.03 12.11 30.48
C VAL A 247 -5.33 12.38 29.14
N PRO A 248 -4.61 11.40 28.57
CA PRO A 248 -3.91 11.59 27.30
C PRO A 248 -4.89 11.68 26.12
N LEU A 249 -4.62 12.61 25.20
CA LEU A 249 -5.26 12.72 23.90
C LEU A 249 -4.44 11.96 22.84
N VAL A 250 -5.02 10.91 22.27
CA VAL A 250 -4.41 10.13 21.19
C VAL A 250 -5.18 10.36 19.90
N ALA A 251 -4.51 10.88 18.88
CA ALA A 251 -5.09 11.12 17.57
C ALA A 251 -4.61 10.07 16.56
N ASP A 252 -5.52 9.23 16.06
CA ASP A 252 -5.25 8.34 14.92
C ASP A 252 -5.51 9.11 13.62
N VAL A 253 -4.43 9.60 13.03
CA VAL A 253 -4.43 10.28 11.72
C VAL A 253 -4.64 9.26 10.61
N GLY A 254 -4.05 8.06 10.75
CA GLY A 254 -4.23 6.92 9.88
C GLY A 254 -3.67 7.05 8.45
N SER A 255 -3.61 8.25 7.87
CA SER A 255 -3.39 8.52 6.44
C SER A 255 -1.94 8.43 5.96
N GLY A 256 -0.98 8.56 6.86
CA GLY A 256 0.45 8.63 6.55
C GLY A 256 0.94 10.04 6.21
N LEU A 257 0.09 11.06 6.25
CA LEU A 257 0.51 12.41 5.91
C LEU A 257 1.40 12.99 7.02
N ILE A 258 2.68 13.26 6.70
CA ILE A 258 3.65 13.78 7.68
C ILE A 258 3.42 15.28 7.93
N ARG A 259 3.15 16.03 6.87
CA ARG A 259 2.92 17.48 6.87
C ARG A 259 1.76 17.85 5.95
N ALA A 260 1.05 18.92 6.28
CA ALA A 260 -0.05 19.44 5.47
C ALA A 260 0.34 19.59 3.99
N HIS A 261 -0.57 19.22 3.10
CA HIS A 261 -0.37 19.27 1.66
C HIS A 261 -1.42 20.18 1.00
N PRO A 262 -1.04 21.11 0.09
CA PRO A 262 -2.00 22.04 -0.51
C PRO A 262 -3.15 21.38 -1.28
N LEU A 263 -2.89 20.21 -1.88
CA LEU A 263 -3.93 19.41 -2.55
C LEU A 263 -4.80 18.61 -1.58
N LEU A 264 -4.48 18.56 -0.29
CA LEU A 264 -5.22 17.80 0.71
C LEU A 264 -5.48 18.68 1.95
N PRO A 265 -6.17 19.83 1.80
CA PRO A 265 -6.26 20.84 2.86
C PRO A 265 -7.05 20.37 4.09
N GLU A 266 -7.94 19.39 3.92
CA GLU A 266 -8.76 18.82 5.00
C GLU A 266 -8.16 17.53 5.59
N GLU A 267 -7.06 17.02 5.03
CA GLU A 267 -6.46 15.78 5.51
C GLU A 267 -5.52 16.09 6.69
N PRO A 268 -5.72 15.48 7.87
CA PRO A 268 -4.86 15.71 9.02
C PRO A 268 -3.45 15.16 8.77
N ASP A 269 -2.46 15.87 9.29
CA ASP A 269 -1.06 15.46 9.24
C ASP A 269 -0.44 15.29 10.63
N LEU A 270 0.58 14.44 10.73
CA LEU A 270 1.24 14.09 11.99
C LEU A 270 1.83 15.30 12.72
N GLN A 271 2.48 16.21 11.97
CA GLN A 271 3.19 17.36 12.54
C GLN A 271 2.20 18.38 13.12
N SER A 272 1.20 18.79 12.35
CA SER A 272 0.20 19.76 12.78
C SER A 272 -0.66 19.19 13.91
N THR A 273 -1.01 17.90 13.85
CA THR A 273 -1.83 17.25 14.89
C THR A 273 -1.15 17.25 16.26
N LEU A 274 0.16 16.98 16.32
CA LEU A 274 0.91 17.13 17.57
C LEU A 274 1.01 18.60 17.99
N ALA A 275 1.27 19.51 17.06
CA ALA A 275 1.37 20.95 17.36
C ALA A 275 0.04 21.54 17.88
N MET A 276 -1.11 20.98 17.51
CA MET A 276 -2.43 21.33 18.04
C MET A 276 -2.67 20.83 19.47
N GLY A 277 -1.80 19.97 20.01
CA GLY A 277 -1.87 19.53 21.41
C GLY A 277 -2.30 18.07 21.62
N ALA A 278 -2.27 17.22 20.57
CA ALA A 278 -2.35 15.78 20.79
C ALA A 278 -1.11 15.29 21.57
N ASP A 279 -1.30 14.43 22.57
CA ASP A 279 -0.19 13.84 23.32
C ASP A 279 0.51 12.72 22.53
N LEU A 280 -0.26 12.02 21.69
CA LEU A 280 0.22 10.98 20.76
C LEU A 280 -0.51 11.08 19.42
N VAL A 281 0.21 10.79 18.34
CA VAL A 281 -0.34 10.57 17.00
C VAL A 281 -0.02 9.18 16.49
N LEU A 282 -0.99 8.57 15.80
CA LEU A 282 -0.87 7.27 15.17
C LEU A 282 -1.08 7.38 13.66
N SER A 283 -0.35 6.59 12.87
CA SER A 283 -0.57 6.51 11.43
C SER A 283 0.02 5.26 10.77
N SER A 284 -0.49 4.92 9.59
CA SER A 284 0.14 3.98 8.66
C SER A 284 1.39 4.59 7.99
N GLY A 285 2.41 3.77 7.73
CA GLY A 285 3.59 4.12 6.91
C GLY A 285 3.46 3.85 5.41
N ASP A 286 2.52 2.99 5.00
CA ASP A 286 2.34 2.53 3.61
C ASP A 286 1.20 3.24 2.86
N LYS A 287 0.83 4.44 3.30
CA LYS A 287 -0.17 5.28 2.65
C LYS A 287 0.48 6.55 2.08
N LEU A 288 0.07 7.75 2.51
CA LEU A 288 0.60 9.02 2.01
C LEU A 288 2.07 9.26 2.36
N LEU A 289 2.61 8.58 3.37
CA LEU A 289 4.06 8.59 3.64
C LEU A 289 4.82 7.97 2.47
N GLY A 290 4.25 7.01 1.75
CA GLY A 290 4.86 6.36 0.61
C GLY A 290 5.92 5.31 0.95
N GLY A 291 5.90 4.80 2.19
CA GLY A 291 6.88 3.85 2.71
C GLY A 291 6.35 2.42 2.83
N PRO A 292 7.03 1.56 3.61
CA PRO A 292 6.59 0.20 3.86
C PRO A 292 5.44 0.16 4.87
N GLN A 293 4.78 -1.01 4.99
CA GLN A 293 3.77 -1.21 6.02
C GLN A 293 4.39 -1.01 7.40
N ALA A 294 3.87 -0.03 8.14
CA ALA A 294 4.31 0.29 9.48
C ALA A 294 3.20 0.97 10.26
N GLY A 295 3.20 0.81 11.58
CA GLY A 295 2.41 1.60 12.51
C GLY A 295 3.32 2.59 13.20
N LEU A 296 3.10 3.88 12.94
CA LEU A 296 3.87 4.96 13.52
C LEU A 296 3.18 5.43 14.80
N VAL A 297 3.96 5.63 15.86
CA VAL A 297 3.50 6.26 17.08
C VAL A 297 4.50 7.34 17.45
N LEU A 298 4.05 8.60 17.47
CA LEU A 298 4.89 9.75 17.79
C LEU A 298 4.19 10.63 18.82
N GLY A 299 4.95 11.36 19.62
CA GLY A 299 4.39 12.34 20.56
C GLY A 299 5.25 12.48 21.80
N ARG A 300 4.62 12.62 22.96
CA ARG A 300 5.30 12.84 24.24
C ARG A 300 6.19 11.67 24.66
N ALA A 301 7.38 11.99 25.16
CA ALA A 301 8.40 11.00 25.48
C ALA A 301 7.94 10.02 26.57
N ASP A 302 7.26 10.49 27.62
CA ASP A 302 6.82 9.65 28.72
C ASP A 302 5.77 8.61 28.28
N LEU A 303 4.83 9.01 27.42
CA LEU A 303 3.80 8.13 26.86
C LEU A 303 4.38 7.11 25.88
N VAL A 304 5.26 7.55 24.98
CA VAL A 304 5.94 6.64 24.04
C VAL A 304 6.79 5.62 24.78
N GLN A 305 7.50 6.02 25.84
CA GLN A 305 8.28 5.08 26.66
C GLN A 305 7.40 4.09 27.42
N ARG A 306 6.22 4.50 27.89
CA ARG A 306 5.22 3.58 28.47
C ARG A 306 4.79 2.51 27.46
N LEU A 307 4.51 2.91 26.22
CA LEU A 307 4.16 1.97 25.14
C LEU A 307 5.34 1.03 24.81
N ARG A 308 6.56 1.56 24.70
CA ARG A 308 7.77 0.78 24.39
C ARG A 308 8.08 -0.29 25.45
N ARG A 309 7.81 0.00 26.73
CA ARG A 309 8.03 -0.93 27.85
C ARG A 309 6.93 -1.98 27.99
N HIS A 310 5.79 -1.78 27.34
CA HIS A 310 4.67 -2.71 27.42
C HIS A 310 5.03 -4.06 26.77
N PRO A 311 4.74 -5.22 27.40
CA PRO A 311 5.11 -6.53 26.85
C PRO A 311 4.61 -6.79 25.43
N LEU A 312 3.41 -6.30 25.10
CA LEU A 312 2.81 -6.43 23.77
C LEU A 312 3.65 -5.77 22.67
N TYR A 313 4.45 -4.73 22.99
CA TYR A 313 5.34 -4.11 22.02
C TYR A 313 6.28 -5.14 21.37
N ARG A 314 6.75 -6.16 22.12
CA ARG A 314 7.61 -7.19 21.55
C ARG A 314 6.91 -8.05 20.49
N ALA A 315 5.61 -8.29 20.64
CA ALA A 315 4.80 -9.06 19.68
C ALA A 315 4.48 -8.22 18.43
N LEU A 316 4.31 -6.91 18.61
CA LEU A 316 3.97 -5.97 17.54
C LEU A 316 5.19 -5.33 16.88
N ARG A 317 6.40 -5.66 17.34
CA ARG A 317 7.65 -5.05 16.90
C ARG A 317 7.89 -5.34 15.42
N VAL A 318 8.26 -4.29 14.70
CA VAL A 318 8.51 -4.33 13.26
C VAL A 318 9.82 -5.08 12.91
N ASP A 319 9.86 -5.69 11.73
CA ASP A 319 11.00 -6.43 11.20
C ASP A 319 12.11 -5.50 10.65
N LYS A 320 13.26 -6.08 10.24
CA LYS A 320 14.44 -5.30 9.79
C LYS A 320 14.26 -4.66 8.41
N THR A 321 13.53 -5.31 7.51
CA THR A 321 13.35 -4.83 6.12
C THR A 321 12.45 -3.61 6.10
N THR A 322 11.39 -3.63 6.91
CA THR A 322 10.52 -2.46 7.10
C THR A 322 11.26 -1.29 7.73
N LEU A 323 12.15 -1.52 8.73
CA LEU A 323 12.96 -0.43 9.30
C LEU A 323 13.88 0.21 8.25
N ALA A 324 14.58 -0.61 7.47
CA ALA A 324 15.48 -0.13 6.42
C ALA A 324 14.72 0.65 5.33
N ALA A 325 13.58 0.13 4.87
CA ALA A 325 12.74 0.81 3.89
C ALA A 325 12.16 2.12 4.43
N LEU A 326 11.72 2.15 5.70
CA LEU A 326 11.16 3.34 6.33
C LEU A 326 12.22 4.45 6.44
N GLU A 327 13.42 4.11 6.91
CA GLU A 327 14.53 5.06 6.97
C GLU A 327 14.86 5.63 5.59
N ALA A 328 15.04 4.76 4.59
CA ALA A 328 15.33 5.19 3.23
C ALA A 328 14.20 5.99 2.59
N THR A 329 12.94 5.74 2.97
CA THR A 329 11.79 6.52 2.53
C THR A 329 11.82 7.95 3.09
N LEU A 330 12.21 8.08 4.37
CA LEU A 330 12.23 9.38 5.06
C LEU A 330 13.47 10.21 4.71
N ARG A 331 14.62 9.57 4.53
CA ARG A 331 15.90 10.24 4.24
C ARG A 331 16.21 10.37 2.75
N GLY A 332 15.63 9.49 1.94
CA GLY A 332 15.91 9.40 0.51
C GLY A 332 15.11 10.41 -0.32
N PRO A 333 15.12 10.22 -1.65
CA PRO A 333 14.32 11.01 -2.57
C PRO A 333 12.82 10.91 -2.28
N LEU A 334 12.04 11.86 -2.82
CA LEU A 334 10.59 11.90 -2.70
C LEU A 334 9.97 10.53 -3.08
N PRO A 335 9.16 9.90 -2.23
CA PRO A 335 8.61 8.58 -2.52
C PRO A 335 7.56 8.62 -3.64
N PRO A 336 7.32 7.50 -4.36
CA PRO A 336 6.43 7.46 -5.52
C PRO A 336 5.04 8.03 -5.27
N VAL A 337 4.41 7.72 -4.13
CA VAL A 337 3.07 8.25 -3.79
C VAL A 337 3.06 9.77 -3.74
N GLN A 338 4.11 10.38 -3.17
CA GLN A 338 4.23 11.83 -3.11
C GLN A 338 4.55 12.45 -4.48
N GLN A 339 5.32 11.77 -5.33
CA GLN A 339 5.53 12.18 -6.72
C GLN A 339 4.20 12.15 -7.52
N MET A 340 3.39 11.11 -7.35
CA MET A 340 2.06 11.02 -7.98
C MET A 340 1.12 12.11 -7.47
N LEU A 341 1.18 12.42 -6.17
CA LEU A 341 0.41 13.51 -5.57
C LEU A 341 0.86 14.88 -6.10
N ALA A 342 2.15 15.09 -6.33
CA ALA A 342 2.70 16.34 -6.89
C ALA A 342 2.62 16.42 -8.44
N ALA A 343 2.11 15.40 -9.12
CA ALA A 343 2.09 15.37 -10.57
C ALA A 343 1.16 16.44 -11.17
N GLU A 344 1.71 17.24 -12.10
CA GLU A 344 0.99 18.30 -12.79
C GLU A 344 0.12 17.73 -13.94
N PRO A 345 -1.15 18.20 -14.09
CA PRO A 345 -2.05 17.69 -15.13
C PRO A 345 -1.52 17.84 -16.56
N SER A 346 -0.78 18.91 -16.84
CA SER A 346 -0.17 19.14 -18.17
C SER A 346 0.88 18.08 -18.51
N GLY A 347 1.70 17.67 -17.53
CA GLY A 347 2.66 16.58 -17.69
C GLY A 347 1.99 15.22 -17.87
N LEU A 348 0.90 14.97 -17.13
CA LEU A 348 0.09 13.75 -17.32
C LEU A 348 -0.52 13.69 -18.71
N ARG A 349 -1.02 14.82 -19.23
CA ARG A 349 -1.59 14.91 -20.58
C ARG A 349 -0.55 14.68 -21.66
N ALA A 350 0.62 15.30 -21.57
CA ALA A 350 1.70 15.09 -22.52
C ALA A 350 2.14 13.60 -22.60
N ARG A 351 2.22 12.92 -21.44
CA ARG A 351 2.49 11.47 -21.39
C ARG A 351 1.37 10.65 -22.04
N ALA A 352 0.12 10.96 -21.71
CA ALA A 352 -1.04 10.29 -22.27
C ALA A 352 -1.12 10.45 -23.80
N ASP A 353 -0.86 11.65 -24.32
CA ASP A 353 -0.88 11.95 -25.75
C ASP A 353 0.21 11.16 -26.50
N ALA A 354 1.41 11.06 -25.94
CA ALA A 354 2.50 10.27 -26.52
C ALA A 354 2.15 8.77 -26.61
N VAL A 355 1.59 8.20 -25.54
CA VAL A 355 1.16 6.80 -25.55
C VAL A 355 -0.02 6.59 -26.50
N ALA A 356 -1.06 7.43 -26.44
CA ALA A 356 -2.22 7.34 -27.32
C ALA A 356 -1.84 7.50 -28.80
N GLY A 357 -0.87 8.37 -29.13
CA GLY A 357 -0.31 8.52 -30.47
C GLY A 357 0.30 7.23 -31.01
N ARG A 358 1.03 6.48 -30.17
CA ARG A 358 1.57 5.16 -30.55
C ARG A 358 0.47 4.12 -30.79
N LEU A 359 -0.56 4.12 -29.94
CA LEU A 359 -1.68 3.18 -30.04
C LEU A 359 -2.53 3.44 -31.30
N THR A 360 -2.84 4.71 -31.57
CA THR A 360 -3.59 5.11 -32.76
C THR A 360 -2.83 4.85 -34.06
N ALA A 361 -1.50 5.04 -34.07
CA ALA A 361 -0.66 4.66 -35.21
C ALA A 361 -0.69 3.15 -35.51
N ALA A 362 -1.00 2.32 -34.51
CA ALA A 362 -1.21 0.88 -34.65
C ALA A 362 -2.68 0.50 -34.94
N GLY A 363 -3.55 1.47 -35.21
CA GLY A 363 -4.97 1.23 -35.53
C GLY A 363 -5.88 1.01 -34.33
N ILE A 364 -5.39 1.23 -33.09
CA ILE A 364 -6.20 1.11 -31.88
C ILE A 364 -6.97 2.41 -31.65
N ASP A 365 -8.27 2.29 -31.38
CA ASP A 365 -9.15 3.39 -30.99
C ASP A 365 -8.80 3.93 -29.58
N ALA A 366 -7.80 4.81 -29.50
CA ALA A 366 -7.29 5.40 -28.27
C ALA A 366 -7.47 6.93 -28.24
N HIS A 367 -7.97 7.46 -27.13
CA HIS A 367 -8.19 8.90 -26.92
C HIS A 367 -7.72 9.35 -25.54
N VAL A 368 -7.23 10.59 -25.45
CA VAL A 368 -6.85 11.18 -24.15
C VAL A 368 -8.02 11.96 -23.57
N VAL A 369 -8.40 11.66 -22.34
CA VAL A 369 -9.55 12.26 -21.64
C VAL A 369 -9.14 12.77 -20.26
N ASP A 370 -9.82 13.81 -19.80
CA ASP A 370 -9.72 14.21 -18.39
C ASP A 370 -10.43 13.17 -17.53
N ALA A 371 -9.73 12.66 -16.51
CA ALA A 371 -10.19 11.56 -15.68
C ALA A 371 -9.68 11.76 -14.25
N PRO A 372 -10.53 12.21 -13.29
CA PRO A 372 -10.10 12.46 -11.93
C PRO A 372 -9.46 11.23 -11.28
N ALA A 373 -8.33 11.47 -10.63
CA ALA A 373 -7.63 10.51 -9.80
C ALA A 373 -8.07 10.67 -8.32
N ARG A 374 -7.66 9.75 -7.46
CA ARG A 374 -7.95 9.76 -6.03
C ARG A 374 -6.73 9.25 -5.25
N VAL A 375 -6.56 9.71 -4.01
CA VAL A 375 -5.52 9.16 -3.14
C VAL A 375 -5.75 7.66 -2.90
N GLY A 376 -6.95 7.27 -2.45
CA GLY A 376 -7.26 5.88 -2.11
C GLY A 376 -6.61 5.42 -0.80
N GLY A 377 -6.77 4.13 -0.47
CA GLY A 377 -6.02 3.53 0.64
C GLY A 377 -6.47 3.95 2.05
N GLY A 378 -7.61 4.63 2.17
CA GLY A 378 -8.06 5.21 3.43
C GLY A 378 -7.25 6.45 3.81
N GLY A 379 -7.23 7.45 2.92
CA GLY A 379 -6.77 8.82 3.15
C GLY A 379 -7.47 9.75 2.15
N ALA A 380 -7.79 10.97 2.57
CA ALA A 380 -8.51 12.00 1.80
C ALA A 380 -9.72 11.44 1.01
N PRO A 381 -10.73 10.85 1.68
CA PRO A 381 -11.89 10.29 1.00
C PRO A 381 -12.63 11.37 0.21
N GLU A 382 -13.10 11.02 -0.98
CA GLU A 382 -13.85 11.90 -1.90
C GLU A 382 -13.11 13.13 -2.46
N HIS A 383 -11.86 13.42 -2.09
CA HIS A 383 -11.10 14.53 -2.67
C HIS A 383 -10.59 14.17 -4.09
N PRO A 384 -11.12 14.78 -5.17
CA PRO A 384 -10.68 14.48 -6.51
C PRO A 384 -9.32 15.14 -6.78
N LEU A 385 -8.40 14.38 -7.35
CA LEU A 385 -7.16 14.88 -7.89
C LEU A 385 -7.33 15.05 -9.40
N ALA A 386 -6.89 16.17 -9.97
CA ALA A 386 -6.89 16.34 -11.42
C ALA A 386 -6.11 15.21 -12.09
N GLY A 387 -6.67 14.54 -13.08
CA GLY A 387 -6.04 13.37 -13.70
C GLY A 387 -6.35 13.29 -15.18
N VAL A 388 -5.56 12.47 -15.87
CA VAL A 388 -5.66 12.26 -17.31
C VAL A 388 -5.56 10.77 -17.58
N ALA A 389 -6.41 10.26 -18.45
CA ALA A 389 -6.44 8.85 -18.82
C ALA A 389 -6.41 8.66 -20.34
N ILE A 390 -5.95 7.48 -20.73
CA ILE A 390 -6.10 6.94 -22.08
C ILE A 390 -7.37 6.09 -22.09
N SER A 391 -8.32 6.46 -22.94
CA SER A 391 -9.57 5.78 -23.16
C SER A 391 -9.43 4.76 -24.30
N LEU A 392 -9.78 3.51 -24.03
CA LEU A 392 -9.76 2.36 -24.95
C LEU A 392 -11.14 1.68 -25.02
N PRO A 393 -11.45 0.86 -26.04
CA PRO A 393 -12.70 0.11 -26.08
C PRO A 393 -12.86 -0.77 -24.83
N ALA A 394 -14.11 -0.95 -24.34
CA ALA A 394 -14.39 -1.72 -23.12
C ALA A 394 -13.79 -3.13 -23.11
N GLY A 395 -13.65 -3.76 -24.28
CA GLY A 395 -13.08 -5.11 -24.43
C GLY A 395 -11.62 -5.24 -23.96
N PHE A 396 -10.87 -4.14 -23.80
CA PHE A 396 -9.47 -4.18 -23.37
C PHE A 396 -9.29 -4.51 -21.88
N ALA A 397 -10.26 -4.21 -21.01
CA ALA A 397 -10.07 -4.31 -19.57
C ALA A 397 -9.70 -5.71 -19.08
N GLU A 398 -10.39 -6.77 -19.51
CA GLU A 398 -10.08 -8.14 -19.06
C GLU A 398 -8.75 -8.66 -19.66
N PRO A 399 -8.51 -8.59 -20.98
CA PRO A 399 -7.24 -9.03 -21.57
C PRO A 399 -6.03 -8.33 -20.96
N LEU A 400 -6.12 -7.02 -20.68
CA LEU A 400 -5.04 -6.28 -20.03
C LEU A 400 -4.71 -6.83 -18.63
N ARG A 401 -5.70 -7.23 -17.84
CA ARG A 401 -5.46 -7.88 -16.53
C ARG A 401 -4.86 -9.28 -16.64
N ARG A 402 -5.16 -9.98 -17.74
CA ARG A 402 -4.74 -11.37 -17.98
C ARG A 402 -3.45 -11.50 -18.78
N GLY A 403 -2.97 -10.41 -19.37
CA GLY A 403 -1.74 -10.36 -20.16
C GLY A 403 -0.49 -10.73 -19.37
N ALA A 404 0.63 -10.90 -20.08
CA ALA A 404 1.92 -11.23 -19.49
C ALA A 404 2.39 -10.17 -18.48
N ARG A 405 2.11 -8.89 -18.79
CA ARG A 405 2.24 -7.76 -17.88
C ARG A 405 0.85 -7.21 -17.57
N PRO A 406 0.26 -7.57 -16.41
CA PRO A 406 -1.06 -7.10 -16.04
C PRO A 406 -1.13 -5.59 -15.94
N VAL A 407 -2.13 -4.99 -16.61
CA VAL A 407 -2.50 -3.58 -16.46
C VAL A 407 -3.90 -3.51 -15.87
N VAL A 408 -4.07 -2.70 -14.82
CA VAL A 408 -5.36 -2.49 -14.19
C VAL A 408 -5.76 -1.03 -14.36
N GLY A 409 -6.80 -0.81 -15.16
CA GLY A 409 -7.57 0.44 -15.22
C GLY A 409 -8.98 0.22 -14.69
N TYR A 410 -9.93 1.05 -15.13
CA TYR A 410 -11.34 0.92 -14.76
C TYR A 410 -12.26 1.11 -15.96
N LEU A 411 -13.53 0.70 -15.83
CA LEU A 411 -14.55 0.90 -16.84
C LEU A 411 -15.42 2.10 -16.48
N GLU A 412 -15.65 2.98 -17.45
CA GLU A 412 -16.53 4.15 -17.32
C GLU A 412 -17.15 4.43 -18.69
N ASP A 413 -18.46 4.65 -18.74
CA ASP A 413 -19.23 4.96 -19.96
C ASP A 413 -18.91 4.06 -21.17
N GLY A 414 -18.76 2.74 -20.94
CA GLY A 414 -18.47 1.77 -22.01
C GLY A 414 -17.05 1.83 -22.57
N ARG A 415 -16.12 2.46 -21.85
CA ARG A 415 -14.69 2.56 -22.20
C ARG A 415 -13.82 1.99 -21.08
N THR A 416 -12.65 1.46 -21.44
CA THR A 416 -11.56 1.13 -20.51
C THR A 416 -10.67 2.35 -20.35
N LEU A 417 -10.58 2.91 -19.15
CA LEU A 417 -9.73 4.07 -18.85
C LEU A 417 -8.45 3.63 -18.14
N LEU A 418 -7.32 4.05 -18.68
CA LEU A 418 -5.97 3.86 -18.13
C LEU A 418 -5.44 5.22 -17.66
N ASN A 419 -5.64 5.52 -16.37
CA ASN A 419 -5.26 6.79 -15.78
C ASN A 419 -3.75 6.86 -15.51
N MET A 420 -3.12 7.93 -15.98
CA MET A 420 -1.67 8.10 -15.96
C MET A 420 -1.13 8.56 -14.60
N ARG A 421 -2.00 9.03 -13.68
CA ARG A 421 -1.54 9.62 -12.40
C ARG A 421 -0.98 8.58 -11.43
N SER A 422 -1.51 7.36 -11.45
CA SER A 422 -1.03 6.25 -10.60
C SER A 422 0.07 5.41 -11.26
N LEU A 423 0.50 5.78 -12.46
CA LEU A 423 1.52 5.08 -13.24
C LEU A 423 2.82 5.87 -13.26
N ALA A 424 3.94 5.21 -12.94
CA ALA A 424 5.24 5.85 -12.99
C ALA A 424 5.61 6.23 -14.44
N PRO A 425 6.27 7.40 -14.67
CA PRO A 425 6.70 7.79 -16.02
C PRO A 425 7.55 6.75 -16.74
N ALA A 426 8.38 5.99 -16.01
CA ALA A 426 9.21 4.93 -16.56
C ALA A 426 8.40 3.74 -17.12
N ASP A 427 7.12 3.62 -16.78
CA ASP A 427 6.25 2.52 -17.22
C ASP A 427 5.38 2.88 -18.44
N ASP A 428 5.55 4.08 -19.03
CA ASP A 428 4.75 4.52 -20.19
C ASP A 428 4.93 3.58 -21.41
N ASP A 429 6.17 3.15 -21.68
CA ASP A 429 6.46 2.18 -22.75
C ASP A 429 5.87 0.81 -22.44
N ALA A 430 5.99 0.37 -21.19
CA ALA A 430 5.43 -0.90 -20.73
C ALA A 430 3.91 -0.94 -20.83
N LEU A 431 3.24 0.19 -20.57
CA LEU A 431 1.81 0.36 -20.76
C LEU A 431 1.44 0.24 -22.24
N ALA A 432 2.12 1.00 -23.10
CA ALA A 432 1.87 0.99 -24.54
C ALA A 432 2.03 -0.42 -25.13
N ASP A 433 3.11 -1.12 -24.77
CA ASP A 433 3.41 -2.46 -25.27
C ASP A 433 2.35 -3.48 -24.83
N ALA A 434 1.87 -3.40 -23.59
CA ALA A 434 0.80 -4.27 -23.09
C ALA A 434 -0.52 -4.05 -23.84
N VAL A 435 -0.87 -2.79 -24.15
CA VAL A 435 -2.07 -2.46 -24.93
C VAL A 435 -1.92 -2.94 -26.38
N LEU A 436 -0.76 -2.74 -27.00
CA LEU A 436 -0.48 -3.23 -28.35
C LEU A 436 -0.53 -4.76 -28.44
N GLU A 437 -0.02 -5.47 -27.42
CA GLU A 437 -0.11 -6.93 -27.34
C GLU A 437 -1.57 -7.40 -27.33
N VAL A 438 -2.42 -6.74 -26.53
CA VAL A 438 -3.86 -7.03 -26.51
C VAL A 438 -4.50 -6.69 -27.85
N GLY A 439 -4.20 -5.53 -28.43
CA GLY A 439 -4.75 -5.08 -29.71
C GLY A 439 -4.50 -6.09 -30.84
N ARG A 440 -3.29 -6.64 -30.92
CA ARG A 440 -2.91 -7.68 -31.91
C ARG A 440 -3.71 -8.99 -31.79
N ARG A 441 -4.35 -9.25 -30.65
CA ARG A 441 -5.18 -10.46 -30.45
C ARG A 441 -6.66 -10.22 -30.81
N TRP A 442 -7.04 -8.98 -31.09
CA TRP A 442 -8.42 -8.54 -31.32
C TRP A 442 -8.66 -7.98 -32.74
N THR A 443 -7.61 -7.49 -33.41
CA THR A 443 -7.56 -7.24 -34.86
C THR A 443 -7.04 -8.47 -35.59
#